data_AF-A0A7I8N2Z3-F1
#
_entry.id   AF-A0A7I8N2Z3-F1
#
_cell.length_a   1.000
_cell.length_b   1.000
_cell.length_c   1.000
_cell.angle_alpha   90.00
_cell.angle_beta   90.00
_cell.angle_gamma   90.00
#
_symmetry.space_group_name_H-M   'P 1'
#
loop_
_entity.id
_entity.type
_entity.pdbx_description
1 polymer ?
#
loop_
_entity_poly.entity_id
_entity_poly.type
_entity_poly.pdbx_seq_one_letter_code
_entity_poly.pdbx_strand_id
1 'polypeptide(L)'
;MKTMVIIPICAVLLCLFSPVAVALDFFVFPAQGQSEEQMQRDKVECQIWAQQQTGFNPLATPQATAPPPARGARQGGLLRGGARGAAVGAVAGGIGGDVGRGAAIGAGTGALMGGMRRSDQVRQEQQAQQQWAQQQAVQHAQNREQFNRAFKACLQGKGYSVN
;
A
#
# COMPACT_ATOMS: atom_id res chain seq x y z
N MET A 1 53.46 15.14 -15.49
CA MET A 1 52.76 14.66 -14.28
C MET A 1 51.36 14.24 -14.70
N LYS A 2 51.07 12.94 -14.64
CA LYS A 2 49.84 12.30 -15.13
C LYS A 2 48.85 12.20 -13.96
N THR A 3 47.78 12.96 -13.97
CA THR A 3 46.63 12.71 -13.10
C THR A 3 45.62 11.87 -13.87
N MET A 4 45.56 10.60 -13.50
CA MET A 4 44.64 9.61 -14.04
C MET A 4 43.19 10.02 -13.75
N VAL A 5 42.42 10.24 -14.80
CA VAL A 5 40.96 10.30 -14.73
C VAL A 5 40.47 8.84 -14.67
N ILE A 6 40.45 8.26 -13.47
CA ILE A 6 39.80 6.96 -13.21
C ILE A 6 38.32 7.26 -13.00
N ILE A 7 37.60 7.30 -14.12
CA ILE A 7 36.15 7.31 -14.19
C ILE A 7 35.66 6.06 -13.44
N PRO A 8 34.67 6.14 -12.52
CA PRO A 8 34.15 4.98 -11.81
C PRO A 8 33.22 4.19 -12.74
N ILE A 9 33.80 3.51 -13.74
CA ILE A 9 33.11 2.62 -14.67
C ILE A 9 32.46 1.44 -13.90
N CYS A 10 32.94 1.13 -12.68
CA CYS A 10 32.34 0.12 -11.82
C CYS A 10 30.96 0.50 -11.25
N ALA A 11 30.62 1.79 -11.12
CA ALA A 11 29.34 2.20 -10.51
C ALA A 11 28.15 2.11 -11.47
N VAL A 12 28.38 2.17 -12.78
CA VAL A 12 27.31 2.13 -13.80
C VAL A 12 26.93 0.69 -14.17
N LEU A 13 27.86 -0.28 -14.07
CA LEU A 13 27.59 -1.69 -14.39
C LEU A 13 26.75 -2.43 -13.33
N LEU A 14 26.64 -1.89 -12.12
CA LEU A 14 25.89 -2.51 -11.00
C LEU A 14 24.37 -2.24 -11.04
N CYS A 15 23.88 -1.37 -11.92
CA CYS A 15 22.45 -1.02 -12.03
C CYS A 15 21.65 -1.86 -13.04
N LEU A 16 22.27 -2.84 -13.71
CA LEU A 16 21.60 -3.64 -14.76
C LEU A 16 21.05 -4.99 -14.26
N PHE A 17 21.26 -5.36 -13.00
CA PHE A 17 20.65 -6.55 -12.43
C PHE A 17 19.27 -6.21 -11.84
N SER A 18 18.28 -6.07 -12.71
CA SER A 18 16.88 -6.21 -12.28
C SER A 18 16.67 -7.69 -11.93
N PRO A 19 16.27 -8.04 -10.69
CA PRO A 19 15.85 -9.41 -10.42
C PRO A 19 14.60 -9.69 -11.26
N VAL A 20 14.71 -10.69 -12.13
CA VAL A 20 13.59 -11.25 -12.89
C VAL A 20 12.58 -11.75 -11.86
N ALA A 21 11.33 -11.30 -11.96
CA ALA A 21 10.24 -11.81 -11.15
C ALA A 21 9.93 -13.25 -11.57
N VAL A 22 10.61 -14.21 -10.94
CA VAL A 22 10.20 -15.63 -10.96
C VAL A 22 9.33 -15.83 -9.73
N ALA A 23 8.08 -16.25 -9.90
CA ALA A 23 7.29 -16.75 -8.77
C ALA A 23 6.11 -17.60 -9.26
N LEU A 24 6.41 -18.71 -9.92
CA LEU A 24 5.75 -19.94 -9.53
C LEU A 24 6.58 -20.43 -8.34
N ASP A 25 6.02 -20.44 -7.12
CA ASP A 25 6.70 -20.90 -5.91
C ASP A 25 6.94 -22.43 -5.91
N PHE A 26 6.96 -23.03 -7.09
CA PHE A 26 7.01 -24.46 -7.30
C PHE A 26 7.39 -24.82 -8.72
N PHE A 27 7.94 -26.01 -8.87
CA PHE A 27 8.36 -26.59 -10.12
C PHE A 27 7.39 -27.68 -10.55
N VAL A 28 7.12 -27.74 -11.86
CA VAL A 28 6.22 -28.72 -12.47
C VAL A 28 7.07 -29.58 -13.39
N PHE A 29 7.09 -30.88 -13.13
CA PHE A 29 7.82 -31.87 -13.92
C PHE A 29 6.86 -32.89 -14.54
N PRO A 30 7.06 -33.29 -15.81
CA PRO A 30 6.34 -34.41 -16.39
C PRO A 30 6.73 -35.69 -15.63
N ALA A 31 5.74 -36.51 -15.26
CA ALA A 31 5.99 -37.79 -14.57
C ALA A 31 5.55 -39.01 -15.39
N GLN A 32 4.81 -38.81 -16.49
CA GLN A 32 4.26 -39.90 -17.31
C GLN A 32 4.60 -39.75 -18.80
N GLY A 33 5.74 -39.15 -19.12
CA GLY A 33 6.20 -38.98 -20.50
C GLY A 33 5.42 -37.94 -21.31
N GLN A 34 4.79 -36.96 -20.63
CA GLN A 34 4.11 -35.85 -21.30
C GLN A 34 5.10 -35.04 -22.15
N SER A 35 4.71 -34.67 -23.38
CA SER A 35 5.52 -33.76 -24.22
C SER A 35 5.51 -32.34 -23.67
N GLU A 36 6.49 -31.52 -24.09
CA GLU A 36 6.52 -30.10 -23.70
C GLU A 36 5.24 -29.38 -24.14
N GLU A 37 4.74 -29.66 -25.35
CA GLU A 37 3.51 -29.06 -25.88
C GLU A 37 2.28 -29.46 -25.05
N GLN A 38 2.20 -30.72 -24.64
CA GLN A 38 1.14 -31.19 -23.75
C GLN A 38 1.23 -30.48 -22.39
N MET A 39 2.43 -30.39 -21.81
CA MET A 39 2.64 -29.70 -20.54
C MET A 39 2.23 -28.23 -20.61
N GLN A 40 2.54 -27.51 -21.68
CA GLN A 40 2.13 -26.13 -21.84
C GLN A 40 0.61 -25.98 -21.95
N ARG A 41 -0.07 -26.89 -22.69
CA ARG A 41 -1.54 -26.89 -22.76
C ARG A 41 -2.17 -27.18 -21.40
N ASP A 42 -1.66 -28.19 -20.69
CA ASP A 42 -2.16 -28.57 -19.36
C ASP A 42 -1.95 -27.47 -18.32
N LYS A 43 -0.81 -26.75 -18.37
CA LYS A 43 -0.57 -25.57 -17.54
C LYS A 43 -1.62 -24.49 -17.80
N VAL A 44 -1.91 -24.17 -19.06
CA VAL A 44 -2.95 -23.16 -19.38
C VAL A 44 -4.33 -23.61 -18.90
N GLU A 45 -4.69 -24.87 -19.13
CA GLU A 45 -5.97 -25.43 -18.67
C GLU A 45 -6.10 -25.39 -17.15
N CYS A 46 -5.08 -25.85 -16.42
CA CYS A 46 -5.06 -25.82 -14.96
C CYS A 46 -5.04 -24.40 -14.40
N GLN A 47 -4.44 -23.45 -15.11
CA GLN A 47 -4.47 -22.04 -14.73
C GLN A 47 -5.88 -21.47 -14.87
N ILE A 48 -6.60 -21.80 -15.95
CA ILE A 48 -8.00 -21.39 -16.14
C ILE A 48 -8.87 -22.03 -15.05
N TRP A 49 -8.69 -23.33 -14.80
CA TRP A 49 -9.43 -24.05 -13.76
C TRP A 49 -9.18 -23.45 -12.37
N ALA A 50 -7.94 -23.18 -12.01
CA ALA A 50 -7.58 -22.57 -10.73
C ALA A 50 -8.16 -21.16 -10.57
N GLN A 51 -8.24 -20.36 -11.65
CA GLN A 51 -8.94 -19.08 -11.63
C GLN A 51 -10.43 -19.25 -11.37
N GLN A 52 -11.08 -20.23 -12.01
CA GLN A 52 -12.50 -20.53 -11.80
C GLN A 52 -12.79 -20.99 -10.37
N GLN A 53 -11.88 -21.76 -9.76
CA GLN A 53 -12.04 -22.24 -8.38
C GLN A 53 -11.84 -21.15 -7.33
N THR A 54 -10.92 -20.21 -7.57
CA THR A 54 -10.50 -19.23 -6.55
C THR A 54 -11.03 -17.83 -6.78
N GLY A 55 -11.54 -17.53 -7.98
CA GLY A 55 -11.88 -16.17 -8.40
C GLY A 55 -10.68 -15.23 -8.52
N PHE A 56 -9.46 -15.75 -8.39
CA PHE A 56 -8.24 -14.96 -8.37
C PHE A 56 -7.40 -15.19 -9.63
N ASN A 57 -7.12 -14.12 -10.36
CA ASN A 57 -6.23 -14.14 -11.51
C ASN A 57 -4.83 -13.65 -11.12
N PRO A 58 -3.81 -14.52 -11.15
CA PRO A 58 -2.47 -14.11 -10.73
C PRO A 58 -1.76 -13.20 -11.73
N LEU A 59 -2.20 -13.19 -13.00
CA LEU A 59 -1.68 -12.35 -14.07
C LEU A 59 -2.37 -10.99 -14.16
N ALA A 60 -3.44 -10.77 -13.39
CA ALA A 60 -4.08 -9.47 -13.33
C ALA A 60 -3.12 -8.44 -12.71
N THR A 61 -3.07 -7.24 -13.30
CA THR A 61 -2.34 -6.13 -12.70
C THR A 61 -3.00 -5.76 -11.37
N PRO A 62 -2.23 -5.71 -10.25
CA PRO A 62 -2.78 -5.28 -8.97
C PRO A 62 -3.37 -3.87 -9.12
N GLN A 63 -4.65 -3.72 -8.82
CA GLN A 63 -5.28 -2.41 -8.79
C GLN A 63 -5.00 -1.76 -7.44
N ALA A 64 -4.41 -0.57 -7.46
CA ALA A 64 -4.18 0.20 -6.24
C ALA A 64 -5.53 0.68 -5.68
N THR A 65 -6.02 0.02 -4.64
CA THR A 65 -7.22 0.48 -3.92
C THR A 65 -6.83 1.50 -2.84
N ALA A 66 -7.56 2.62 -2.79
CA ALA A 66 -7.33 3.68 -1.79
C ALA A 66 -7.78 3.24 -0.39
N PRO A 67 -7.09 3.68 0.68
CA PRO A 67 -7.57 3.47 2.04
C PRO A 67 -8.93 4.17 2.26
N PRO A 68 -9.81 3.62 3.12
CA PRO A 68 -11.09 4.26 3.42
C PRO A 68 -10.87 5.68 3.98
N PRO A 69 -11.73 6.65 3.63
CA PRO A 69 -11.52 8.05 4.00
C PRO A 69 -11.56 8.21 5.53
N ALA A 70 -10.54 8.86 6.08
CA ALA A 70 -10.53 9.25 7.49
C ALA A 70 -11.70 10.20 7.76
N ARG A 71 -12.60 9.80 8.65
CA ARG A 71 -13.75 10.62 9.06
C ARG A 71 -13.24 11.90 9.73
N GLY A 72 -13.25 13.03 9.02
CA GLY A 72 -13.09 14.35 9.63
C GLY A 72 -12.05 15.30 9.06
N ALA A 73 -11.47 15.03 7.88
CA ALA A 73 -10.59 16.00 7.20
C ALA A 73 -11.39 17.22 6.69
N ARG A 74 -11.79 18.11 7.60
CA ARG A 74 -12.40 19.39 7.25
C ARG A 74 -11.30 20.40 6.98
N GLN A 75 -11.20 20.82 5.72
CA GLN A 75 -10.29 21.85 5.25
C GLN A 75 -10.50 23.15 6.06
N GLY A 76 -9.40 23.80 6.52
CA GLY A 76 -9.43 25.08 7.25
C GLY A 76 -9.10 25.05 8.75
N GLY A 77 -8.48 23.98 9.27
CA GLY A 77 -8.28 23.75 10.71
C GLY A 77 -7.59 24.87 11.51
N LEU A 78 -6.59 25.55 10.95
CA LEU A 78 -5.87 26.63 11.63
C LEU A 78 -6.72 27.90 11.73
N LEU A 79 -7.28 28.36 10.61
CA LEU A 79 -8.07 29.58 10.52
C LEU A 79 -9.40 29.43 11.29
N ARG A 80 -10.05 28.27 11.17
CA ARG A 80 -11.29 27.95 11.87
C ARG A 80 -11.05 27.72 13.37
N GLY A 81 -9.94 27.10 13.73
CA GLY A 81 -9.52 26.93 15.13
C GLY A 81 -9.26 28.28 15.79
N GLY A 82 -8.55 29.17 15.08
CA GLY A 82 -8.32 30.54 15.51
C GLY A 82 -9.60 31.36 15.61
N ALA A 83 -10.44 31.38 14.57
CA ALA A 83 -11.70 32.13 14.59
C ALA A 83 -12.67 31.65 15.69
N ARG A 84 -12.80 30.33 15.87
CA ARG A 84 -13.61 29.77 16.96
C ARG A 84 -13.02 30.10 18.33
N GLY A 85 -11.71 29.96 18.47
CA GLY A 85 -11.00 30.34 19.69
C GLY A 85 -11.18 31.82 20.02
N ALA A 86 -11.14 32.69 19.02
CA ALA A 86 -11.35 34.13 19.17
C ALA A 86 -12.76 34.46 19.66
N ALA A 87 -13.78 33.84 19.06
CA ALA A 87 -15.17 34.04 19.48
C ALA A 87 -15.37 33.60 20.95
N VAL A 88 -14.84 32.44 21.33
CA VAL A 88 -14.93 31.95 22.72
C VAL A 88 -14.14 32.86 23.67
N GLY A 89 -12.94 33.28 23.28
CA GLY A 89 -12.10 34.17 24.06
C GLY A 89 -12.66 35.59 24.20
N ALA A 90 -13.38 36.09 23.20
CA ALA A 90 -14.04 37.40 23.23
C ALA A 90 -15.17 37.43 24.24
N VAL A 91 -15.99 36.37 24.31
CA VAL A 91 -17.07 36.22 25.30
C VAL A 91 -16.49 36.19 26.71
N ALA A 92 -15.43 35.41 26.93
CA ALA A 92 -14.77 35.34 28.23
C ALA A 92 -14.07 36.66 28.61
N GLY A 93 -13.43 37.33 27.65
CA GLY A 93 -12.79 38.64 27.84
C GLY A 93 -13.79 39.77 28.13
N GLY A 94 -15.00 39.69 27.57
CA GLY A 94 -16.09 40.63 27.87
C GLY A 94 -16.56 40.57 29.33
N ILE A 95 -16.43 39.41 29.99
CA ILE A 95 -16.70 39.27 31.43
C ILE A 95 -15.56 39.91 32.26
N GLY A 96 -14.33 39.86 31.75
CA GLY A 96 -13.12 40.41 32.40
C GLY A 96 -12.77 41.86 32.04
N GLY A 97 -13.59 42.54 31.22
CA GLY A 97 -13.41 43.96 30.86
C GLY A 97 -12.60 44.25 29.59
N ASP A 98 -12.15 43.23 28.85
CA ASP A 98 -11.35 43.42 27.63
C ASP A 98 -11.61 42.33 26.58
N VAL A 99 -12.61 42.58 25.75
CA VAL A 99 -13.07 41.69 24.67
C VAL A 99 -11.96 41.43 23.65
N GLY A 100 -11.20 42.46 23.26
CA GLY A 100 -10.16 42.37 22.23
C GLY A 100 -8.98 41.51 22.66
N ARG A 101 -8.53 41.69 23.90
CA ARG A 101 -7.46 40.88 24.49
C ARG A 101 -7.89 39.42 24.66
N GLY A 102 -9.10 39.18 25.15
CA GLY A 102 -9.66 37.82 25.26
C GLY A 102 -9.80 37.13 23.90
N ALA A 103 -10.26 37.87 22.88
CA ALA A 103 -10.35 37.36 21.51
C ALA A 103 -8.99 36.99 20.93
N ALA A 104 -7.97 37.83 21.08
CA ALA A 104 -6.62 37.55 20.58
C ALA A 104 -5.98 36.33 21.27
N ILE A 105 -6.13 36.21 22.60
CA ILE A 105 -5.65 35.05 23.36
C ILE A 105 -6.37 33.78 22.93
N GLY A 106 -7.70 33.85 22.81
CA GLY A 106 -8.52 32.75 22.31
C GLY A 106 -8.15 32.34 20.88
N ALA A 107 -7.87 33.30 20.01
CA ALA A 107 -7.45 33.05 18.63
C ALA A 107 -6.13 32.30 18.55
N GLY A 108 -5.10 32.76 19.27
CA GLY A 108 -3.80 32.10 19.32
C GLY A 108 -3.92 30.68 19.87
N THR A 109 -4.62 30.52 20.99
CA THR A 109 -4.80 29.22 21.65
C THR A 109 -5.60 28.25 20.77
N GLY A 110 -6.68 28.72 20.14
CA GLY A 110 -7.51 27.93 19.24
C GLY A 110 -6.80 27.53 17.96
N ALA A 111 -5.94 28.40 17.42
CA ALA A 111 -5.08 28.09 16.27
C ALA A 111 -4.06 27.00 16.63
N LEU A 112 -3.40 27.10 17.79
CA LEU A 112 -2.43 26.09 18.25
C LEU A 112 -3.09 24.72 18.47
N MET A 113 -4.22 24.67 19.20
CA MET A 113 -4.97 23.41 19.39
C MET A 113 -5.49 22.84 18.06
N GLY A 114 -5.96 23.70 17.16
CA GLY A 114 -6.38 23.29 15.81
C GLY A 114 -5.23 22.68 15.00
N GLY A 115 -4.04 23.28 15.10
CA GLY A 115 -2.81 22.79 14.48
C GLY A 115 -2.36 21.44 15.04
N MET A 116 -2.36 21.28 16.37
CA MET A 116 -2.02 20.00 17.02
C MET A 116 -2.96 18.87 16.60
N ARG A 117 -4.28 19.10 16.63
CA ARG A 117 -5.27 18.10 16.18
C ARG A 117 -5.11 17.74 14.71
N ARG A 118 -4.76 18.69 13.85
CA ARG A 118 -4.46 18.40 12.44
C ARG A 118 -3.21 17.54 12.30
N SER A 119 -2.17 17.80 13.10
CA SER A 119 -0.95 16.98 13.12
C SER A 119 -1.26 15.54 13.56
N ASP A 120 -2.05 15.37 14.62
CA ASP A 120 -2.52 14.04 15.05
C ASP A 120 -3.32 13.33 13.97
N GLN A 121 -4.23 14.05 13.31
CA GLN A 121 -5.03 13.49 12.23
C GLN A 121 -4.15 13.02 11.07
N VAL A 122 -3.16 13.82 10.64
CA VAL A 122 -2.23 13.43 9.57
C VAL A 122 -1.40 12.20 9.98
N ARG A 123 -0.96 12.12 11.24
CA ARG A 123 -0.28 10.92 11.75
C ARG A 123 -1.17 9.69 11.69
N GLN A 124 -2.43 9.81 12.09
CA GLN A 124 -3.40 8.70 12.03
C GLN A 124 -3.70 8.30 10.58
N GLU A 125 -3.85 9.25 9.67
CA GLU A 125 -4.04 9.00 8.23
C GLU A 125 -2.84 8.23 7.64
N GLN A 126 -1.62 8.62 7.99
CA GLN A 126 -0.40 7.92 7.57
C GLN A 126 -0.32 6.51 8.13
N GLN A 127 -0.63 6.30 9.41
CA GLN A 127 -0.65 4.98 10.03
C GLN A 127 -1.72 4.08 9.39
N ALA A 128 -2.93 4.61 9.18
CA ALA A 128 -4.00 3.89 8.51
C ALA A 128 -3.61 3.50 7.07
N GLN A 129 -2.94 4.39 6.35
CA GLN A 129 -2.45 4.11 5.01
C GLN A 129 -1.37 3.00 4.99
N GLN A 130 -0.44 3.00 5.94
CA GLN A 130 0.57 1.94 6.07
C GLN A 130 -0.08 0.59 6.41
N GLN A 131 -1.02 0.58 7.35
CA GLN A 131 -1.76 -0.64 7.72
C GLN A 131 -2.58 -1.17 6.55
N TRP A 132 -3.23 -0.29 5.78
CA TRP A 132 -4.00 -0.66 4.59
C TRP A 132 -3.12 -1.29 3.50
N ALA A 133 -1.94 -0.72 3.24
CA ALA A 133 -0.99 -1.29 2.28
C ALA A 133 -0.52 -2.69 2.72
N GLN A 134 -0.23 -2.88 4.00
CA GLN A 134 0.13 -4.20 4.55
C GLN A 134 -1.03 -5.20 4.44
N GLN A 135 -2.25 -4.80 4.79
CA GLN A 135 -3.43 -5.66 4.70
C GLN A 135 -3.69 -6.10 3.25
N GLN A 136 -3.58 -5.17 2.28
CA GLN A 136 -3.70 -5.54 0.87
C GLN A 136 -2.64 -6.56 0.46
N ALA A 137 -1.37 -6.34 0.82
CA ALA A 137 -0.30 -7.27 0.49
C ALA A 137 -0.56 -8.68 1.05
N VAL A 138 -1.04 -8.77 2.30
CA VAL A 138 -1.40 -10.05 2.93
C VAL A 138 -2.58 -10.72 2.23
N GLN A 139 -3.63 -9.97 1.90
CA GLN A 139 -4.79 -10.50 1.18
C GLN A 139 -4.41 -11.01 -0.21
N HIS A 140 -3.59 -10.26 -0.95
CA HIS A 140 -3.06 -10.68 -2.25
C HIS A 140 -2.22 -11.96 -2.14
N ALA A 141 -1.34 -12.05 -1.14
CA ALA A 141 -0.55 -13.25 -0.88
C ALA A 141 -1.45 -14.46 -0.56
N GLN A 142 -2.46 -14.29 0.30
CA GLN A 142 -3.41 -15.36 0.63
C GLN A 142 -4.19 -15.88 -0.59
N ASN A 143 -4.64 -14.98 -1.46
CA ASN A 143 -5.34 -15.35 -2.69
C ASN A 143 -4.41 -16.04 -3.69
N ARG A 144 -3.15 -15.58 -3.79
CA ARG A 144 -2.11 -16.23 -4.59
C ARG A 144 -1.84 -17.65 -4.09
N GLU A 145 -1.73 -17.86 -2.79
CA GLU A 145 -1.56 -19.18 -2.18
C GLU A 145 -2.73 -20.11 -2.48
N GLN A 146 -3.97 -19.62 -2.38
CA GLN A 146 -5.16 -20.39 -2.75
C GLN A 146 -5.13 -20.81 -4.22
N PHE A 147 -4.79 -19.87 -5.11
CA PHE A 147 -4.62 -20.15 -6.54
C PHE A 147 -3.53 -21.19 -6.78
N ASN A 148 -2.36 -21.03 -6.17
CA ASN A 148 -1.23 -21.94 -6.30
C ASN A 148 -1.65 -23.35 -5.87
N ARG A 149 -2.36 -23.51 -4.74
CA ARG A 149 -2.87 -24.82 -4.30
C ARG A 149 -3.82 -25.47 -5.31
N ALA A 150 -4.77 -24.71 -5.85
CA ALA A 150 -5.68 -25.22 -6.87
C ALA A 150 -4.92 -25.63 -8.14
N PHE A 151 -4.00 -24.79 -8.59
CA PHE A 151 -3.17 -25.06 -9.76
C PHE A 151 -2.32 -26.33 -9.59
N LYS A 152 -1.64 -26.48 -8.44
CA LYS A 152 -0.88 -27.69 -8.09
C LYS A 152 -1.77 -28.93 -8.11
N ALA A 153 -2.96 -28.86 -7.51
CA ALA A 153 -3.88 -29.99 -7.44
C ALA A 153 -4.36 -30.45 -8.83
N CYS A 154 -4.65 -29.52 -9.74
CA CYS A 154 -5.03 -29.84 -11.12
C CYS A 154 -3.89 -30.56 -11.87
N LEU A 155 -2.67 -30.03 -11.77
CA LEU A 155 -1.50 -30.64 -12.40
C LEU A 155 -1.18 -32.03 -11.82
N GLN A 156 -1.27 -32.19 -10.49
CA GLN A 156 -1.11 -33.48 -9.84
C GLN A 156 -2.17 -34.48 -10.35
N GLY A 157 -3.42 -34.06 -10.53
CA GLY A 157 -4.48 -34.89 -11.11
C GLY A 157 -4.22 -35.31 -12.56
N LYS A 158 -3.50 -34.49 -13.33
CA LYS A 158 -3.04 -34.79 -14.69
C LYS A 158 -1.72 -35.59 -14.74
N GLY A 159 -1.22 -36.04 -13.59
CA GLY A 159 -0.01 -36.86 -13.50
C GLY A 159 1.30 -36.08 -13.64
N TYR A 160 1.32 -34.79 -13.27
CA TYR A 160 2.55 -34.03 -13.10
C TYR A 160 3.06 -34.12 -11.66
N SER A 161 4.38 -34.14 -11.50
CA SER A 161 5.03 -33.96 -10.21
C SER A 161 5.18 -32.47 -9.94
N VAL A 162 4.69 -32.01 -8.79
CA VAL A 162 4.71 -30.58 -8.43
C VAL A 162 5.35 -30.42 -7.06
N ASN A 163 6.48 -29.71 -7.01
CA ASN A 163 7.25 -29.43 -5.78
C ASN A 163 7.35 -27.93 -5.58
#